data_AF-A0A1A8GRM7-F1
#
_entry.id   AF-A0A1A8GRM7-F1
#
_cell.length_a   1.000
_cell.length_b   1.000
_cell.length_c   1.000
_cell.angle_alpha   90.00
_cell.angle_beta   90.00
_cell.angle_gamma   90.00
#
_symmetry.space_group_name_H-M   'P 1'
#
loop_
_entity.id
_entity.type
_entity.pdbx_description
1 polymer ?
#
loop_
_entity_poly.entity_id
_entity_poly.type
_entity_poly.pdbx_seq_one_letter_code
_entity_poly.pdbx_strand_id
1 'polypeptide(L)'
;MFSKKPHGDVKKSTQKVLDPKKDVLTRLKHLRIVIENSEAPDLKQFFDLYYSHIYYVFFENFVTIEVGLKQKGHKSQREELDSILFIFEKILQLLPERIQSRWQFHSIGLILKKLLHTGNSLKIRREGVRLFLLWMQALQSNAEHEQLCMFACLIPGFPAPLYRGTPRTLDTLINPPLSLVETQVTPEEITPLVAPQSGDKNQEDLTAFFLEALLKYMVNQAKSLEWRYKENHERGFNFLFGHFRKFYLPHIFPNFAMETSLYNPILDVPPMRSKPYYNMVRREQDGGETLYCTKESFLQARVIFIRWLVSFWLEPRPNTQTHIPGTEGENIPKNLQRAAAGLAA
;
A
#
# COMPACT_ATOMS: atom_id res chain seq x y z
N MET A 1 -16.83 39.27 18.42
CA MET A 1 -15.79 38.81 17.47
C MET A 1 -16.47 37.96 16.40
N PHE A 2 -16.42 38.38 15.14
CA PHE A 2 -17.08 37.67 14.04
C PHE A 2 -16.36 36.36 13.74
N SER A 3 -16.99 35.24 14.07
CA SER A 3 -16.62 33.93 13.52
C SER A 3 -16.81 33.97 12.00
N LYS A 4 -15.71 34.09 11.25
CA LYS A 4 -15.76 33.95 9.79
C LYS A 4 -16.18 32.52 9.48
N LYS A 5 -17.33 32.38 8.80
CA LYS A 5 -17.81 31.09 8.30
C LYS A 5 -16.73 30.46 7.39
N PRO A 6 -16.29 29.22 7.64
CA PRO A 6 -15.24 28.54 6.86
C PRO A 6 -15.57 28.44 5.35
N HIS A 7 -16.85 28.41 5.00
CA HIS A 7 -17.33 28.35 3.61
C HIS A 7 -16.84 29.49 2.70
N GLY A 8 -16.60 30.69 3.25
CA GLY A 8 -16.14 31.84 2.45
C GLY A 8 -14.71 31.68 1.91
N ASP A 9 -13.86 30.98 2.66
CA ASP A 9 -12.47 30.75 2.32
C ASP A 9 -12.30 29.55 1.37
N VAL A 10 -13.20 28.56 1.44
CA VAL A 10 -13.26 27.44 0.49
C VAL A 10 -13.56 27.94 -0.92
N LYS A 11 -14.61 28.74 -1.12
CA LYS A 11 -14.99 29.24 -2.46
C LYS A 11 -13.87 30.01 -3.15
N LYS A 12 -13.17 30.88 -2.40
CA LYS A 12 -12.00 31.60 -2.91
C LYS A 12 -10.83 30.67 -3.24
N SER A 13 -10.60 29.65 -2.41
CA SER A 13 -9.55 28.66 -2.66
C SER A 13 -9.87 27.82 -3.89
N THR A 14 -11.12 27.38 -4.06
CA THR A 14 -11.59 26.67 -5.26
C THR A 14 -11.31 27.47 -6.53
N GLN A 15 -11.61 28.77 -6.55
CA GLN A 15 -11.29 29.63 -7.69
C GLN A 15 -9.78 29.67 -7.98
N LYS A 16 -8.95 29.76 -6.94
CA LYS A 16 -7.48 29.76 -7.11
C LYS A 16 -6.94 28.41 -7.59
N VAL A 17 -7.53 27.29 -7.21
CA VAL A 17 -7.16 25.95 -7.72
C VAL A 17 -7.41 25.85 -9.22
N LEU A 18 -8.50 26.47 -9.70
CA LEU A 18 -8.91 26.41 -11.10
C LEU A 18 -8.32 27.51 -11.98
N ASP A 19 -7.70 28.54 -11.39
CA ASP A 19 -7.10 29.65 -12.12
C ASP A 19 -5.76 29.23 -12.77
N PRO A 20 -5.69 29.14 -14.12
CA PRO A 20 -4.46 28.75 -14.82
C PRO A 20 -3.36 29.81 -14.73
N LYS A 21 -3.67 31.04 -14.31
CA LYS A 21 -2.68 32.11 -14.11
C LYS A 21 -1.89 31.94 -12.81
N LYS A 22 -2.34 31.07 -11.91
CA LYS A 22 -1.61 30.75 -10.67
C LYS A 22 -0.60 29.65 -10.93
N ASP A 23 0.56 29.79 -10.31
CA ASP A 23 1.58 28.74 -10.32
C ASP A 23 1.05 27.46 -9.66
N VAL A 24 1.60 26.33 -10.08
CA VAL A 24 1.08 25.01 -9.72
C VAL A 24 1.23 24.73 -8.21
N LEU A 25 2.27 25.24 -7.57
CA LEU A 25 2.48 25.07 -6.12
C LEU A 25 1.44 25.85 -5.31
N THR A 26 1.12 27.08 -5.70
CA THR A 26 0.03 27.86 -5.10
C THR A 26 -1.31 27.15 -5.27
N ARG A 27 -1.57 26.57 -6.45
CA ARG A 27 -2.78 25.79 -6.71
C ARG A 27 -2.85 24.55 -5.81
N LEU A 28 -1.74 23.85 -5.60
CA LEU A 28 -1.65 22.71 -4.67
C LEU A 28 -1.98 23.10 -3.23
N LYS A 29 -1.42 24.22 -2.74
CA LYS A 29 -1.70 24.75 -1.39
C LYS A 29 -3.18 25.07 -1.21
N HIS A 30 -3.80 25.71 -2.20
CA HIS A 30 -5.24 25.99 -2.14
C HIS A 30 -6.10 24.73 -2.28
N LEU A 31 -5.66 23.73 -3.04
CA LEU A 31 -6.34 22.44 -3.14
C LEU A 31 -6.37 21.74 -1.78
N ARG A 32 -5.26 21.76 -1.03
CA ARG A 32 -5.21 21.25 0.33
C ARG A 32 -6.23 21.95 1.25
N ILE A 33 -6.32 23.28 1.18
CA ILE A 33 -7.31 24.05 1.93
C ILE A 33 -8.73 23.61 1.57
N VAL A 34 -9.04 23.43 0.28
CA VAL A 34 -10.36 22.93 -0.16
C VAL A 34 -10.64 21.55 0.42
N ILE A 35 -9.68 20.63 0.37
CA ILE A 35 -9.84 19.26 0.92
C ILE A 35 -10.09 19.29 2.43
N GLU A 36 -9.33 20.08 3.18
CA GLU A 36 -9.40 20.10 4.65
C GLU A 36 -10.64 20.83 5.20
N ASN A 37 -11.30 21.67 4.38
CA ASN A 37 -12.40 22.54 4.83
C ASN A 37 -13.73 22.31 4.10
N SER A 38 -13.82 21.30 3.22
CA SER A 38 -15.06 20.94 2.53
C SER A 38 -15.71 19.71 3.16
N GLU A 39 -17.04 19.66 3.15
CA GLU A 39 -17.77 18.47 3.54
C GLU A 39 -17.57 17.34 2.51
N ALA A 40 -17.65 16.08 2.95
CA ALA A 40 -17.43 14.91 2.10
C ALA A 40 -18.25 14.90 0.78
N PRO A 41 -19.57 15.19 0.76
CA PRO A 41 -20.34 15.18 -0.49
C PRO A 41 -19.89 16.27 -1.46
N ASP A 42 -19.70 17.50 -0.98
CA ASP A 42 -19.24 18.64 -1.78
C ASP A 42 -17.84 18.39 -2.34
N LEU A 43 -16.96 17.81 -1.52
CA LEU A 43 -15.60 17.48 -1.91
C LEU A 43 -15.58 16.40 -3.00
N LYS A 44 -16.40 15.35 -2.85
CA LYS A 44 -16.55 14.30 -3.88
C LYS A 44 -17.05 14.90 -5.20
N GLN A 45 -18.06 15.76 -5.14
CA GLN A 45 -18.58 16.43 -6.33
C GLN A 45 -17.52 17.33 -6.99
N PHE A 46 -16.74 18.07 -6.20
CA PHE A 46 -15.65 18.90 -6.69
C PHE A 46 -14.57 18.06 -7.43
N PHE A 47 -14.17 16.94 -6.85
CA PHE A 47 -13.22 16.02 -7.50
C PHE A 47 -13.81 15.41 -8.78
N ASP A 48 -15.06 14.95 -8.75
CA ASP A 48 -15.72 14.37 -9.91
C ASP A 48 -15.85 15.36 -11.08
N LEU A 49 -16.02 16.65 -10.79
CA LEU A 49 -16.14 17.70 -11.80
C LEU A 49 -14.79 18.15 -12.36
N TYR A 50 -13.77 18.28 -11.51
CA TYR A 50 -12.47 18.87 -11.88
C TYR A 50 -11.31 17.88 -11.86
N TYR A 51 -11.58 16.58 -11.94
CA TYR A 51 -10.59 15.49 -11.87
C TYR A 51 -9.32 15.72 -12.70
N SER A 52 -9.46 16.13 -13.97
CA SER A 52 -8.30 16.40 -14.84
C SER A 52 -7.45 17.58 -14.37
N HIS A 53 -8.07 18.65 -13.90
CA HIS A 53 -7.35 19.83 -13.40
C HIS A 53 -6.63 19.53 -12.08
N ILE A 54 -7.29 18.80 -11.20
CA ILE A 54 -6.72 18.35 -9.92
C ILE A 54 -5.52 17.44 -10.18
N TYR A 55 -5.66 16.47 -11.09
CA TYR A 55 -4.57 15.56 -11.44
C TYR A 55 -3.39 16.31 -12.05
N TYR A 56 -3.63 17.27 -12.95
CA TYR A 56 -2.58 18.13 -13.50
C TYR A 56 -1.81 18.88 -12.41
N VAL A 57 -2.52 19.53 -11.47
CA VAL A 57 -1.89 20.25 -10.35
C VAL A 57 -1.03 19.31 -9.52
N PHE A 58 -1.52 18.12 -9.21
CA PHE A 58 -0.75 17.11 -8.51
C PHE A 58 0.50 16.67 -9.30
N PHE A 59 0.32 16.30 -10.56
CA PHE A 59 1.36 15.70 -11.39
C PHE A 59 2.53 16.66 -11.61
N GLU A 60 2.26 17.93 -11.96
CA GLU A 60 3.29 18.94 -12.17
C GLU A 60 4.11 19.22 -10.91
N ASN A 61 3.46 19.26 -9.73
CA ASN A 61 4.18 19.39 -8.46
C ASN A 61 5.02 18.14 -8.16
N PHE A 62 4.50 16.93 -8.47
CA PHE A 62 5.24 15.69 -8.27
C PHE A 62 6.51 15.63 -9.14
N VAL A 63 6.41 16.00 -10.42
CA VAL A 63 7.57 16.06 -11.33
C VAL A 63 8.60 17.08 -10.83
N THR A 64 8.13 18.26 -10.39
CA THR A 64 9.01 19.32 -9.86
C THR A 64 9.76 18.85 -8.62
N ILE A 65 9.07 18.25 -7.64
CA ILE A 65 9.70 17.80 -6.40
C ILE A 65 10.65 16.62 -6.64
N GLU A 66 10.34 15.73 -7.57
CA GLU A 66 11.21 14.61 -7.94
C GLU A 66 12.58 15.11 -8.40
N VAL A 67 12.62 16.08 -9.33
CA VAL A 67 13.88 16.66 -9.81
C VAL A 67 14.65 17.30 -8.65
N GLY A 68 13.95 18.02 -7.76
CA GLY A 68 14.56 18.64 -6.59
C GLY A 68 15.16 17.65 -5.60
N LEU A 69 14.51 16.49 -5.39
CA LEU A 69 14.97 15.46 -4.45
C LEU A 69 16.20 14.70 -4.97
N LYS A 70 16.32 14.52 -6.29
CA LYS A 70 17.52 13.92 -6.94
C LYS A 70 18.80 14.74 -6.65
N GLN A 71 18.69 16.05 -6.42
CA GLN A 71 19.82 16.96 -6.18
C GLN A 71 20.15 17.17 -4.68
N LYS A 72 20.12 16.09 -3.87
CA LYS A 72 20.22 16.09 -2.39
C LYS A 72 19.03 16.77 -1.69
N GLY A 73 17.94 16.01 -1.55
CA GLY A 73 16.70 16.43 -0.90
C GLY A 73 16.85 17.02 0.52
N HIS A 74 16.56 18.31 0.67
CA HIS A 74 16.50 19.01 1.96
C HIS A 74 15.22 18.67 2.75
N LYS A 75 15.22 19.00 4.06
CA LYS A 75 14.06 18.77 4.95
C LYS A 75 12.76 19.37 4.40
N SER A 76 12.81 20.60 3.86
CA SER A 76 11.66 21.28 3.27
C SER A 76 11.06 20.52 2.08
N GLN A 77 11.91 19.97 1.21
CA GLN A 77 11.46 19.20 0.04
C GLN A 77 10.78 17.89 0.46
N ARG A 78 11.16 17.32 1.60
CA ARG A 78 10.47 16.13 2.15
C ARG A 78 9.09 16.47 2.69
N GLU A 79 8.94 17.61 3.36
CA GLU A 79 7.65 18.11 3.84
C GLU A 79 6.72 18.48 2.66
N GLU A 80 7.30 19.00 1.57
CA GLU A 80 6.61 19.25 0.32
C GLU A 80 6.17 17.95 -0.36
N LEU A 81 7.04 16.94 -0.44
CA LEU A 81 6.68 15.61 -0.93
C LEU A 81 5.54 15.00 -0.10
N ASP A 82 5.62 15.04 1.23
CA ASP A 82 4.55 14.55 2.11
C ASP A 82 3.21 15.29 1.80
N SER A 83 3.26 16.60 1.53
CA SER A 83 2.09 17.38 1.12
C SER A 83 1.54 16.99 -0.26
N ILE A 84 2.41 16.67 -1.22
CA ILE A 84 2.02 16.21 -2.56
C ILE A 84 1.39 14.81 -2.48
N LEU A 85 1.97 13.91 -1.69
CA LEU A 85 1.45 12.55 -1.47
C LEU A 85 0.10 12.56 -0.75
N PHE A 86 -0.15 13.53 0.14
CA PHE A 86 -1.48 13.74 0.70
C PHE A 86 -2.52 14.05 -0.38
N ILE A 87 -2.19 14.91 -1.36
CA ILE A 87 -3.10 15.19 -2.48
C ILE A 87 -3.30 13.95 -3.35
N PHE A 88 -2.23 13.19 -3.60
CA PHE A 88 -2.29 11.94 -4.37
C PHE A 88 -3.22 10.92 -3.72
N GLU A 89 -3.10 10.72 -2.40
CA GLU A 89 -4.01 9.89 -1.64
C GLU A 89 -5.47 10.31 -1.84
N LYS A 90 -5.75 11.63 -1.78
CA LYS A 90 -7.11 12.15 -1.94
C LYS A 90 -7.65 11.93 -3.35
N ILE A 91 -6.80 12.02 -4.38
CA ILE A 91 -7.15 11.63 -5.75
C ILE A 91 -7.57 10.16 -5.80
N LEU A 92 -6.78 9.26 -5.19
CA LEU A 92 -7.09 7.83 -5.16
C LEU A 92 -8.39 7.53 -4.38
N GLN A 93 -8.62 8.22 -3.26
CA GLN A 93 -9.79 8.07 -2.40
C GLN A 93 -11.08 8.59 -3.05
N LEU A 94 -11.03 9.75 -3.71
CA LEU A 94 -12.22 10.45 -4.19
C LEU A 94 -12.56 10.16 -5.65
N LEU A 95 -11.68 9.49 -6.41
CA LEU A 95 -11.93 9.14 -7.82
C LEU A 95 -11.86 7.63 -8.11
N PRO A 96 -12.43 6.75 -7.27
CA PRO A 96 -12.29 5.32 -7.45
C PRO A 96 -12.98 4.83 -8.73
N GLU A 97 -14.11 5.39 -9.15
CA GLU A 97 -14.81 4.98 -10.38
C GLU A 97 -13.99 5.30 -11.65
N ARG A 98 -13.29 6.44 -11.65
CA ARG A 98 -12.41 6.83 -12.76
C ARG A 98 -11.23 5.88 -12.84
N ILE A 99 -10.60 5.59 -11.70
CA ILE A 99 -9.47 4.66 -11.61
C ILE A 99 -9.89 3.26 -12.03
N GLN A 100 -11.07 2.79 -11.59
CA GLN A 100 -11.65 1.52 -12.02
C GLN A 100 -11.80 1.46 -13.55
N SER A 101 -12.14 2.60 -14.18
CA SER A 101 -12.19 2.77 -15.64
C SER A 101 -10.82 3.02 -16.29
N ARG A 102 -9.71 2.75 -15.58
CA ARG A 102 -8.32 2.93 -16.02
C ARG A 102 -7.93 4.37 -16.39
N TRP A 103 -8.61 5.36 -15.83
CA TRP A 103 -8.18 6.76 -15.96
C TRP A 103 -6.79 6.98 -15.33
N GLN A 104 -5.89 7.63 -16.07
CA GLN A 104 -4.50 7.90 -15.69
C GLN A 104 -3.71 6.65 -15.27
N PHE A 105 -4.11 5.46 -15.73
CA PHE A 105 -3.56 4.16 -15.32
C PHE A 105 -2.02 4.11 -15.37
N HIS A 106 -1.44 4.47 -16.52
CA HIS A 106 0.01 4.45 -16.72
C HIS A 106 0.74 5.49 -15.86
N SER A 107 0.18 6.71 -15.77
CA SER A 107 0.79 7.80 -15.01
C SER A 107 0.78 7.52 -13.51
N ILE A 108 -0.36 7.05 -12.98
CA ILE A 108 -0.49 6.59 -11.58
C ILE A 108 0.46 5.42 -11.32
N GLY A 109 0.50 4.43 -12.23
CA GLY A 109 1.41 3.30 -12.14
C GLY A 109 2.88 3.70 -12.08
N LEU A 110 3.29 4.69 -12.90
CA LEU A 110 4.65 5.21 -12.91
C LEU A 110 5.03 5.87 -11.58
N ILE A 111 4.17 6.72 -11.04
CA ILE A 111 4.39 7.37 -9.73
C ILE A 111 4.50 6.32 -8.62
N LEU A 112 3.64 5.29 -8.64
CA LEU A 112 3.70 4.20 -7.66
C LEU A 112 4.98 3.37 -7.80
N LYS A 113 5.47 3.12 -9.03
CA LYS A 113 6.78 2.49 -9.24
C LYS A 113 7.92 3.31 -8.61
N LYS A 114 7.90 4.64 -8.78
CA LYS A 114 8.88 5.56 -8.15
C LYS A 114 8.83 5.49 -6.62
N LEU A 115 7.65 5.39 -6.02
CA LEU A 115 7.48 5.25 -4.56
C LEU A 115 7.89 3.86 -4.05
N LEU A 116 7.63 2.80 -4.82
CA LEU A 116 7.92 1.41 -4.45
C LEU A 116 9.38 1.00 -4.68
N HIS A 117 10.19 1.85 -5.32
CA HIS A 117 11.60 1.59 -5.60
C HIS A 117 12.34 1.10 -4.35
N THR A 118 13.08 -0.01 -4.48
CA THR A 118 13.71 -0.73 -3.37
C THR A 118 14.79 0.10 -2.66
N GLY A 119 15.47 0.98 -3.41
CA GLY A 119 16.42 1.96 -2.88
C GLY A 119 15.82 3.19 -2.16
N ASN A 120 14.50 3.31 -2.04
CA ASN A 120 13.89 4.35 -1.19
C ASN A 120 14.08 4.05 0.30
N SER A 121 14.03 5.09 1.13
CA SER A 121 13.89 4.94 2.58
C SER A 121 12.65 4.12 2.92
N LEU A 122 12.70 3.38 4.03
CA LEU A 122 11.58 2.54 4.46
C LEU A 122 10.29 3.34 4.69
N LYS A 123 10.39 4.62 5.10
CA LYS A 123 9.24 5.52 5.22
C LYS A 123 8.54 5.70 3.87
N ILE A 124 9.28 6.09 2.83
CA ILE A 124 8.74 6.31 1.49
C ILE A 124 8.23 5.02 0.88
N ARG A 125 9.00 3.93 0.98
CA ARG A 125 8.59 2.64 0.42
C ARG A 125 7.32 2.11 1.06
N ARG A 126 7.19 2.21 2.40
CA ARG A 126 5.97 1.82 3.12
C ARG A 126 4.77 2.67 2.72
N GLU A 127 4.96 3.96 2.51
CA GLU A 127 3.90 4.84 1.99
C GLU A 127 3.52 4.47 0.54
N GLY A 128 4.51 4.12 -0.29
CA GLY A 128 4.29 3.55 -1.62
C GLY A 128 3.43 2.28 -1.58
N VAL A 129 3.70 1.36 -0.65
CA VAL A 129 2.86 0.15 -0.43
C VAL A 129 1.44 0.55 -0.09
N ARG A 130 1.26 1.50 0.84
CA ARG A 130 -0.07 1.96 1.25
C ARG A 130 -0.89 2.51 0.08
N LEU A 131 -0.29 3.43 -0.70
CA LEU A 131 -0.95 4.05 -1.85
C LEU A 131 -1.16 3.08 -3.01
N PHE A 132 -0.25 2.13 -3.20
CA PHE A 132 -0.38 1.07 -4.19
C PHE A 132 -1.57 0.15 -3.88
N LEU A 133 -1.76 -0.23 -2.61
CA LEU A 133 -2.90 -1.06 -2.20
C LEU A 133 -4.22 -0.31 -2.41
N LEU A 134 -4.26 0.99 -2.11
CA LEU A 134 -5.42 1.85 -2.38
C LEU A 134 -5.76 1.89 -3.87
N TRP A 135 -4.74 2.05 -4.73
CA TRP A 135 -4.91 2.01 -6.20
C TRP A 135 -5.40 0.66 -6.69
N MET A 136 -4.83 -0.44 -6.19
CA MET A 136 -5.25 -1.80 -6.55
C MET A 136 -6.70 -2.09 -6.13
N GLN A 137 -7.16 -1.57 -4.99
CA GLN A 137 -8.55 -1.70 -4.55
C GLN A 137 -9.53 -0.90 -5.39
N ALA A 138 -9.10 0.24 -5.92
CA ALA A 138 -9.87 1.00 -6.89
C ALA A 138 -9.91 0.31 -8.27
N LEU A 139 -8.79 -0.27 -8.72
CA LEU A 139 -8.72 -1.00 -9.99
C LEU A 139 -9.56 -2.30 -10.00
N GLN A 140 -9.47 -3.08 -8.92
CA GLN A 140 -10.11 -4.40 -8.81
C GLN A 140 -9.72 -5.30 -10.01
N SER A 141 -10.69 -5.99 -10.61
CA SER A 141 -10.50 -6.85 -11.79
C SER A 141 -9.98 -6.14 -13.03
N ASN A 142 -9.89 -4.80 -13.03
CA ASN A 142 -9.31 -4.03 -14.13
C ASN A 142 -7.79 -3.89 -14.02
N ALA A 143 -7.15 -4.39 -12.95
CA ALA A 143 -5.70 -4.48 -12.88
C ALA A 143 -5.12 -5.43 -13.94
N GLU A 144 -3.94 -5.14 -14.46
CA GLU A 144 -3.24 -6.03 -15.38
C GLU A 144 -2.22 -6.91 -14.66
N HIS A 145 -1.69 -7.87 -15.40
CA HIS A 145 -0.76 -8.85 -14.85
C HIS A 145 0.46 -8.19 -14.18
N GLU A 146 0.96 -7.09 -14.73
CA GLU A 146 2.10 -6.37 -14.16
C GLU A 146 1.81 -5.89 -12.72
N GLN A 147 0.62 -5.32 -12.46
CA GLN A 147 0.26 -4.85 -11.13
C GLN A 147 0.07 -6.03 -10.16
N LEU A 148 -0.41 -7.18 -10.64
CA LEU A 148 -0.48 -8.40 -9.83
C LEU A 148 0.91 -8.92 -9.47
N CYS A 149 1.87 -8.89 -10.41
CA CYS A 149 3.26 -9.22 -10.13
C CYS A 149 3.88 -8.24 -9.13
N MET A 150 3.65 -6.94 -9.29
CA MET A 150 4.11 -5.94 -8.34
C MET A 150 3.53 -6.20 -6.95
N PHE A 151 2.23 -6.50 -6.86
CA PHE A 151 1.57 -6.88 -5.61
C PHE A 151 2.25 -8.07 -4.94
N ALA A 152 2.61 -9.12 -5.70
CA ALA A 152 3.31 -10.30 -5.20
C ALA A 152 4.76 -10.01 -4.74
N CYS A 153 5.35 -8.89 -5.17
CA CYS A 153 6.71 -8.50 -4.83
C CYS A 153 6.80 -7.41 -3.75
N LEU A 154 5.67 -6.97 -3.17
CA LEU A 154 5.66 -5.88 -2.17
C LEU A 154 6.42 -6.26 -0.90
N ILE A 155 6.33 -7.52 -0.47
CA ILE A 155 6.98 -8.01 0.74
C ILE A 155 8.31 -8.68 0.36
N PRO A 156 9.46 -8.13 0.80
CA PRO A 156 10.76 -8.77 0.59
C PRO A 156 10.82 -10.17 1.19
N GLY A 157 11.65 -11.05 0.63
CA GLY A 157 11.88 -12.41 1.15
C GLY A 157 10.93 -13.47 0.60
N PHE A 158 9.77 -13.10 0.05
CA PHE A 158 8.89 -14.04 -0.66
C PHE A 158 9.43 -14.37 -2.06
N PRO A 159 9.16 -15.58 -2.60
CA PRO A 159 9.55 -15.95 -3.95
C PRO A 159 8.92 -15.03 -5.00
N ALA A 160 9.69 -14.65 -6.01
CA ALA A 160 9.21 -13.83 -7.11
C ALA A 160 8.18 -14.60 -7.96
N PRO A 161 7.08 -13.96 -8.39
CA PRO A 161 6.13 -14.58 -9.30
C PRO A 161 6.78 -14.90 -10.65
N LEU A 162 6.41 -16.03 -11.23
CA LEU A 162 6.85 -16.43 -12.56
C LEU A 162 5.94 -15.80 -13.62
N TYR A 163 6.53 -15.10 -14.59
CA TYR A 163 5.84 -14.66 -15.81
C TYR A 163 6.51 -15.29 -17.02
N ARG A 164 5.76 -16.08 -17.79
CA ARG A 164 6.28 -16.84 -18.94
C ARG A 164 7.54 -17.65 -18.61
N GLY A 165 7.59 -18.22 -17.41
CA GLY A 165 8.74 -19.01 -16.91
C GLY A 165 9.86 -18.18 -16.28
N THR A 166 9.85 -16.86 -16.42
CA THR A 166 10.90 -15.98 -15.87
C THR A 166 10.46 -15.37 -14.54
N PRO A 167 11.28 -15.46 -13.47
CA PRO A 167 11.02 -14.75 -12.22
C PRO A 167 10.99 -13.23 -12.43
N ARG A 168 9.94 -12.57 -11.93
CA ARG A 168 9.80 -11.11 -11.97
C ARG A 168 9.99 -10.55 -10.57
N THR A 169 11.14 -9.92 -10.30
CA THR A 169 11.36 -9.20 -9.04
C THR A 169 10.78 -7.80 -9.13
N LEU A 170 10.59 -7.13 -7.99
CA LEU A 170 10.13 -5.74 -7.95
C LEU A 170 11.04 -4.82 -8.77
N ASP A 171 12.35 -5.00 -8.70
CA ASP A 171 13.32 -4.20 -9.45
C ASP A 171 13.14 -4.37 -10.97
N THR A 172 12.95 -5.60 -11.45
CA THR A 172 12.70 -5.87 -12.89
C THR A 172 11.34 -5.41 -13.40
N LEU A 173 10.39 -5.16 -12.49
CA LEU A 173 9.07 -4.60 -12.82
C LEU A 173 9.10 -3.06 -12.83
N ILE A 174 9.93 -2.46 -11.97
CA ILE A 174 10.15 -1.02 -11.92
C ILE A 174 11.01 -0.59 -13.12
N ASN A 175 12.16 -1.24 -13.30
CA ASN A 175 13.09 -1.03 -14.41
C ASN A 175 13.24 -2.33 -15.21
N PRO A 176 12.38 -2.56 -16.21
CA PRO A 176 12.49 -3.75 -17.05
C PRO A 176 13.81 -3.73 -17.82
N PRO A 177 14.51 -4.88 -17.94
CA PRO A 177 15.75 -4.96 -18.69
C PRO A 177 15.49 -4.59 -20.16
N LEU A 178 16.15 -3.54 -20.63
CA LEU A 178 16.05 -3.08 -22.01
C LEU A 178 17.16 -3.72 -22.83
N SER A 179 16.81 -4.26 -24.01
CA SER A 179 17.80 -4.63 -25.02
C SER A 179 18.21 -3.37 -25.77
N LEU A 180 19.29 -2.74 -25.35
CA LEU A 180 19.77 -1.49 -25.95
C LEU A 180 20.29 -1.75 -27.37
N VAL A 181 19.61 -1.18 -28.37
CA VAL A 181 20.14 -0.95 -29.70
C VAL A 181 20.38 0.56 -29.81
N GLU A 182 21.60 0.97 -30.19
CA GLU A 182 22.16 2.34 -30.07
C GLU A 182 21.33 3.50 -30.68
N THR A 183 20.23 3.20 -31.36
CA THR A 183 19.40 4.18 -32.10
C THR A 183 17.95 4.33 -31.59
N GLN A 184 17.57 3.70 -30.46
CA GLN A 184 16.20 3.79 -29.94
C GLN A 184 16.05 4.75 -28.75
N VAL A 185 14.95 5.51 -28.73
CA VAL A 185 14.52 6.27 -27.55
C VAL A 185 14.16 5.29 -26.44
N THR A 186 14.96 5.26 -25.38
CA THR A 186 14.72 4.40 -24.21
C THR A 186 13.98 5.17 -23.11
N PRO A 187 13.03 4.53 -22.41
CA PRO A 187 12.42 5.12 -21.21
C PRO A 187 13.48 5.53 -20.18
N GLU A 188 13.27 6.66 -19.50
CA GLU A 188 14.12 7.08 -18.37
C GLU A 188 14.04 6.03 -17.25
N GLU A 189 15.19 5.64 -16.72
CA GLU A 189 15.27 4.72 -15.58
C GLU A 189 14.66 5.35 -14.33
N ILE A 190 13.84 4.57 -13.62
CA ILE A 190 13.27 4.99 -12.35
C ILE A 190 14.34 4.88 -11.27
N THR A 191 14.69 6.01 -10.67
CA THR A 191 15.63 6.09 -9.53
C THR A 191 14.89 6.31 -8.20
N PRO A 192 15.51 6.01 -7.04
CA PRO A 192 14.92 6.36 -5.75
C PRO A 192 14.59 7.85 -5.62
N LEU A 193 13.47 8.18 -5.00
CA LEU A 193 13.08 9.55 -4.65
C LEU A 193 13.85 10.06 -3.43
N VAL A 194 13.94 9.23 -2.38
CA VAL A 194 14.61 9.59 -1.13
C VAL A 194 15.38 8.39 -0.62
N ALA A 195 16.70 8.42 -0.71
CA ALA A 195 17.56 7.37 -0.17
C ALA A 195 17.52 7.31 1.37
N PRO A 196 17.78 6.13 1.99
CA PRO A 196 17.96 6.00 3.43
C PRO A 196 19.08 6.91 3.96
N GLN A 197 18.91 7.47 5.16
CA GLN A 197 19.92 8.26 5.85
C GLN A 197 20.54 7.51 7.03
N SER A 198 21.77 7.87 7.44
CA SER A 198 22.53 7.20 8.50
C SER A 198 21.86 7.19 9.89
N GLY A 199 20.77 7.94 10.09
CA GLY A 199 19.97 7.95 11.32
C GLY A 199 18.60 7.26 11.20
N ASP A 200 18.27 6.68 10.05
CA ASP A 200 17.03 5.91 9.88
C ASP A 200 17.09 4.61 10.69
N LYS A 201 15.98 4.23 11.31
CA LYS A 201 15.88 2.99 12.07
C LYS A 201 16.13 1.80 11.15
N ASN A 202 17.18 1.04 11.41
CA ASN A 202 17.39 -0.26 10.77
C ASN A 202 16.30 -1.23 11.23
N GLN A 203 15.66 -1.88 10.27
CA GLN A 203 14.64 -2.90 10.53
C GLN A 203 15.27 -4.27 10.27
N GLU A 204 15.45 -5.07 11.32
CA GLU A 204 16.10 -6.39 11.23
C GLU A 204 15.32 -7.37 10.34
N ASP A 205 13.99 -7.36 10.44
CA ASP A 205 13.10 -8.21 9.64
C ASP A 205 12.20 -7.35 8.73
N LEU A 206 12.66 -7.16 7.50
CA LEU A 206 11.91 -6.47 6.45
C LEU A 206 10.66 -7.23 6.02
N THR A 207 10.68 -8.57 6.07
CA THR A 207 9.54 -9.41 5.68
C THR A 207 8.38 -9.16 6.64
N ALA A 208 8.65 -9.22 7.95
CA ALA A 208 7.68 -8.91 8.99
C ALA A 208 7.13 -7.48 8.86
N PHE A 209 8.03 -6.51 8.68
CA PHE A 209 7.67 -5.10 8.58
C PHE A 209 6.69 -4.80 7.44
N PHE A 210 6.98 -5.31 6.23
CA PHE A 210 6.11 -5.08 5.08
C PHE A 210 4.86 -5.95 5.11
N LEU A 211 4.90 -7.15 5.71
CA LEU A 211 3.71 -7.99 5.89
C LEU A 211 2.70 -7.33 6.84
N GLU A 212 3.15 -6.80 7.98
CA GLU A 212 2.27 -6.06 8.90
C GLU A 212 1.64 -4.84 8.22
N ALA A 213 2.45 -4.09 7.46
CA ALA A 213 1.96 -2.95 6.68
C ALA A 213 0.91 -3.37 5.65
N LEU A 214 1.17 -4.42 4.86
CA LEU A 214 0.26 -4.92 3.85
C LEU A 214 -1.07 -5.36 4.47
N LEU A 215 -1.04 -6.20 5.51
CA LEU A 215 -2.24 -6.68 6.20
C LEU A 215 -3.08 -5.53 6.79
N LYS A 216 -2.42 -4.54 7.42
CA LYS A 216 -3.10 -3.34 7.92
C LYS A 216 -3.76 -2.55 6.80
N TYR A 217 -3.02 -2.25 5.74
CA TYR A 217 -3.49 -1.37 4.68
C TYR A 217 -4.52 -2.03 3.77
N MET A 218 -4.51 -3.36 3.59
CA MET A 218 -5.58 -4.06 2.86
C MET A 218 -6.97 -3.78 3.45
N VAL A 219 -7.08 -3.63 4.77
CA VAL A 219 -8.35 -3.32 5.44
C VAL A 219 -8.61 -1.82 5.45
N ASN A 220 -7.62 -1.04 5.91
CA ASN A 220 -7.80 0.39 6.14
C ASN A 220 -8.02 1.18 4.83
N GLN A 221 -7.32 0.81 3.76
CA GLN A 221 -7.48 1.47 2.47
C GLN A 221 -8.81 1.08 1.79
N ALA A 222 -9.33 -0.12 2.03
CA ALA A 222 -10.62 -0.54 1.47
C ALA A 222 -11.72 0.43 1.88
N LYS A 223 -11.71 0.82 3.16
CA LYS A 223 -12.70 1.71 3.78
C LYS A 223 -12.55 3.18 3.36
N SER A 224 -11.35 3.61 2.96
CA SER A 224 -11.07 5.02 2.68
C SER A 224 -11.46 5.46 1.28
N LEU A 225 -11.79 4.52 0.38
CA LEU A 225 -12.27 4.81 -0.97
C LEU A 225 -13.73 5.29 -0.94
N GLU A 226 -13.99 6.47 -1.48
CA GLU A 226 -15.32 7.07 -1.55
C GLU A 226 -16.09 6.58 -2.79
N TRP A 227 -16.60 5.35 -2.70
CA TRP A 227 -17.41 4.74 -3.75
C TRP A 227 -18.86 5.22 -3.74
N ARG A 228 -19.43 5.44 -4.93
CA ARG A 228 -20.88 5.61 -5.11
C ARG A 228 -21.67 4.37 -4.70
N TYR A 229 -21.14 3.18 -5.00
CA TYR A 229 -21.77 1.89 -4.68
C TYR A 229 -21.00 1.18 -3.56
N LYS A 230 -21.66 0.97 -2.41
CA LYS A 230 -21.01 0.41 -1.21
C LYS A 230 -20.44 -1.00 -1.41
N GLU A 231 -21.02 -1.82 -2.29
CA GLU A 231 -20.52 -3.16 -2.63
C GLU A 231 -19.08 -3.16 -3.15
N ASN A 232 -18.63 -2.06 -3.76
CA ASN A 232 -17.27 -1.97 -4.29
C ASN A 232 -16.19 -2.02 -3.21
N HIS A 233 -16.52 -1.68 -1.95
CA HIS A 233 -15.59 -1.86 -0.83
C HIS A 233 -15.30 -3.34 -0.58
N GLU A 234 -16.34 -4.17 -0.58
CA GLU A 234 -16.22 -5.62 -0.38
C GLU A 234 -15.51 -6.27 -1.58
N ARG A 235 -15.84 -5.87 -2.81
CA ARG A 235 -15.17 -6.36 -4.02
C ARG A 235 -13.68 -6.01 -4.04
N GLY A 236 -13.33 -4.78 -3.67
CA GLY A 236 -11.93 -4.34 -3.60
C GLY A 236 -11.12 -5.09 -2.54
N PHE A 237 -11.71 -5.31 -1.36
CA PHE A 237 -11.08 -6.14 -0.33
C PHE A 237 -10.93 -7.59 -0.78
N ASN A 238 -11.98 -8.22 -1.29
CA ASN A 238 -11.94 -9.60 -1.77
C ASN A 238 -10.92 -9.80 -2.87
N PHE A 239 -10.80 -8.82 -3.79
CA PHE A 239 -9.79 -8.82 -4.82
C PHE A 239 -8.37 -8.86 -4.24
N LEU A 240 -8.04 -7.95 -3.31
CA LEU A 240 -6.71 -7.95 -2.68
C LEU A 240 -6.46 -9.20 -1.82
N PHE A 241 -7.43 -9.58 -1.00
CA PHE A 241 -7.29 -10.73 -0.11
C PHE A 241 -7.16 -12.04 -0.89
N GLY A 242 -7.89 -12.18 -2.00
CA GLY A 242 -7.74 -13.31 -2.92
C GLY A 242 -6.32 -13.40 -3.50
N HIS A 243 -5.73 -12.27 -3.90
CA HIS A 243 -4.33 -12.24 -4.35
C HIS A 243 -3.34 -12.48 -3.22
N PHE A 244 -3.63 -12.01 -2.00
CA PHE A 244 -2.83 -12.32 -0.82
C PHE A 244 -2.82 -13.83 -0.54
N ARG A 245 -4.01 -14.46 -0.56
CA ARG A 245 -4.17 -15.91 -0.43
C ARG A 245 -3.42 -16.67 -1.52
N LYS A 246 -3.38 -16.14 -2.74
CA LYS A 246 -2.68 -16.77 -3.86
C LYS A 246 -1.16 -16.69 -3.74
N PHE A 247 -0.63 -15.50 -3.43
CA PHE A 247 0.81 -15.23 -3.56
C PHE A 247 1.59 -15.39 -2.25
N TYR A 248 0.98 -15.15 -1.09
CA TYR A 248 1.70 -15.14 0.18
C TYR A 248 1.35 -16.35 1.05
N LEU A 249 0.06 -16.69 1.13
CA LEU A 249 -0.42 -17.71 2.07
C LEU A 249 0.21 -19.11 1.87
N PRO A 250 0.48 -19.61 0.65
CA PRO A 250 1.12 -20.92 0.47
C PRO A 250 2.56 -20.95 1.00
N HIS A 251 3.24 -19.81 1.04
CA HIS A 251 4.59 -19.71 1.59
C HIS A 251 4.57 -19.50 3.11
N ILE A 252 3.56 -18.79 3.63
CA ILE A 252 3.37 -18.62 5.08
C ILE A 252 2.95 -19.97 5.71
N PHE A 253 2.01 -20.69 5.09
CA PHE A 253 1.49 -21.97 5.57
C PHE A 253 1.63 -23.08 4.50
N PRO A 254 2.84 -23.63 4.29
CA PRO A 254 3.07 -24.63 3.24
C PRO A 254 2.31 -25.94 3.46
N ASN A 255 1.98 -26.26 4.71
CA ASN A 255 1.25 -27.48 5.08
C ASN A 255 -0.26 -27.24 5.24
N PHE A 256 -0.78 -26.12 4.72
CA PHE A 256 -2.21 -25.85 4.81
C PHE A 256 -2.98 -26.79 3.88
N ALA A 257 -3.90 -27.58 4.44
CA ALA A 257 -4.74 -28.48 3.66
C ALA A 257 -5.73 -27.65 2.82
N MET A 258 -5.51 -27.58 1.52
CA MET A 258 -6.38 -26.84 0.59
C MET A 258 -7.65 -27.63 0.21
N GLU A 259 -7.67 -28.94 0.52
CA GLU A 259 -8.71 -29.89 0.11
C GLU A 259 -9.80 -30.06 1.18
N THR A 260 -9.54 -29.63 2.42
CA THR A 260 -10.53 -29.68 3.49
C THR A 260 -11.50 -28.51 3.37
N SER A 261 -12.80 -28.79 3.41
CA SER A 261 -13.85 -27.77 3.45
C SER A 261 -14.93 -28.15 4.45
N LEU A 262 -15.86 -27.24 4.73
CA LEU A 262 -17.02 -27.53 5.60
C LEU A 262 -17.88 -28.68 5.06
N TYR A 263 -17.91 -28.89 3.74
CA TYR A 263 -18.74 -29.90 3.08
C TYR A 263 -17.97 -31.17 2.71
N ASN A 264 -16.64 -31.12 2.69
CA ASN A 264 -15.76 -32.26 2.47
C ASN A 264 -14.58 -32.20 3.47
N PRO A 265 -14.82 -32.52 4.75
CA PRO A 265 -13.79 -32.46 5.76
C PRO A 265 -12.82 -33.63 5.61
N ILE A 266 -11.52 -33.36 5.74
CA ILE A 266 -10.55 -34.43 5.91
C ILE A 266 -10.75 -34.99 7.34
N LEU A 267 -11.31 -36.20 7.41
CA LEU A 267 -11.60 -36.87 8.68
C LEU A 267 -10.38 -37.57 9.28
N ASP A 268 -9.32 -37.74 8.50
CA ASP A 268 -8.08 -38.34 8.95
C ASP A 268 -7.42 -37.48 10.03
N VAL A 269 -6.99 -38.16 11.11
CA VAL A 269 -6.27 -37.49 12.19
C VAL A 269 -4.91 -37.02 11.64
N PRO A 270 -4.59 -35.71 11.70
CA PRO A 270 -3.29 -35.23 11.26
C PRO A 270 -2.17 -35.93 12.04
N PRO A 271 -1.04 -36.27 11.38
CA PRO A 271 0.08 -36.87 12.09
C PRO A 271 0.58 -35.94 13.20
N MET A 272 1.13 -36.53 14.27
CA MET A 272 1.75 -35.74 15.34
C MET A 272 2.80 -34.79 14.74
N ARG A 273 2.70 -33.50 15.09
CA ARG A 273 3.68 -32.50 14.69
C ARG A 273 5.06 -32.96 15.14
N SER A 274 6.03 -33.00 14.22
CA SER A 274 7.42 -33.28 14.53
C SER A 274 7.93 -32.33 15.61
N LYS A 275 8.78 -32.81 16.53
CA LYS A 275 9.39 -31.94 17.54
C LYS A 275 10.17 -30.82 16.83
N PRO A 276 10.01 -29.55 17.25
CA PRO A 276 10.73 -28.44 16.63
C PRO A 276 12.24 -28.64 16.79
N TYR A 277 12.97 -28.57 15.67
CA TYR A 277 14.42 -28.70 15.67
C TYR A 277 15.06 -27.32 15.84
N TYR A 278 15.51 -27.03 17.07
CA TYR A 278 16.20 -25.79 17.39
C TYR A 278 17.67 -25.88 16.98
N ASN A 279 18.11 -24.95 16.14
CA ASN A 279 19.51 -24.76 15.79
C ASN A 279 20.09 -23.64 16.63
N MET A 280 21.32 -23.85 17.09
CA MET A 280 22.11 -22.84 17.77
C MET A 280 22.76 -21.92 16.72
N VAL A 281 22.46 -20.63 16.78
CA VAL A 281 23.05 -19.61 15.91
C VAL A 281 23.82 -18.63 16.79
N ARG A 282 25.13 -18.46 16.50
CA ARG A 282 25.95 -17.41 17.11
C ARG A 282 25.93 -16.18 16.20
N ARG A 283 25.51 -15.04 16.74
CA ARG A 283 25.61 -13.73 16.05
C ARG A 283 27.01 -13.18 16.32
N GLU A 284 27.81 -12.92 15.28
CA GLU A 284 29.19 -12.42 15.44
C GLU A 284 29.26 -10.95 15.91
N GLN A 285 28.17 -10.17 15.76
CA GLN A 285 28.16 -8.72 16.02
C GLN A 285 27.66 -8.30 17.42
N ASP A 286 27.02 -9.19 18.19
CA ASP A 286 26.53 -8.88 19.55
C ASP A 286 27.04 -9.93 20.55
N GLY A 287 28.22 -9.70 21.13
CA GLY A 287 28.63 -10.27 22.42
C GLY A 287 28.62 -11.79 22.60
N GLY A 288 28.50 -12.59 21.54
CA GLY A 288 28.44 -14.05 21.64
C GLY A 288 27.14 -14.61 22.24
N GLU A 289 26.04 -13.85 22.23
CA GLU A 289 24.75 -14.39 22.67
C GLU A 289 24.31 -15.56 21.78
N THR A 290 23.98 -16.66 22.45
CA THR A 290 23.60 -17.91 21.80
C THR A 290 22.09 -17.91 21.57
N LEU A 291 21.67 -17.72 20.31
CA LEU A 291 20.26 -17.73 19.94
C LEU A 291 19.85 -19.11 19.43
N TYR A 292 18.76 -19.65 19.98
CA TYR A 292 18.14 -20.87 19.50
C TYR A 292 17.01 -20.52 18.53
N CYS A 293 17.13 -20.94 17.26
CA CYS A 293 16.13 -20.65 16.23
C CYS A 293 15.72 -21.95 15.51
N THR A 294 14.43 -22.12 15.26
CA THR A 294 13.95 -23.16 14.34
C THR A 294 14.24 -22.69 12.91
N LYS A 295 14.83 -23.53 12.05
CA LYS A 295 15.07 -23.21 10.62
C LYS A 295 13.79 -23.07 9.79
N GLU A 296 12.65 -22.84 10.43
CA GLU A 296 11.36 -22.70 9.76
C GLU A 296 11.24 -21.34 9.08
N SER A 297 11.28 -21.34 7.76
CA SER A 297 11.02 -20.15 6.95
C SER A 297 9.64 -19.56 7.28
N PHE A 298 9.55 -18.23 7.29
CA PHE A 298 8.30 -17.48 7.50
C PHE A 298 7.60 -17.71 8.85
N LEU A 299 8.28 -18.23 9.89
CA LEU A 299 7.68 -18.41 11.21
C LEU A 299 7.10 -17.08 11.76
N GLN A 300 7.86 -15.99 11.68
CA GLN A 300 7.39 -14.68 12.12
C GLN A 300 6.20 -14.18 11.29
N ALA A 301 6.19 -14.45 9.99
CA ALA A 301 5.07 -14.13 9.12
C ALA A 301 3.79 -14.91 9.49
N ARG A 302 3.91 -16.17 9.92
CA ARG A 302 2.77 -16.95 10.46
C ARG A 302 2.20 -16.29 11.71
N VAL A 303 3.07 -15.92 12.66
CA VAL A 303 2.66 -15.25 13.91
C VAL A 303 1.92 -13.95 13.61
N ILE A 304 2.48 -13.13 12.71
CA ILE A 304 1.86 -11.87 12.26
C ILE A 304 0.49 -12.11 11.64
N PHE A 305 0.38 -13.08 10.71
CA PHE A 305 -0.88 -13.37 10.05
C PHE A 305 -1.94 -13.89 11.04
N ILE A 306 -1.58 -14.81 11.93
CA ILE A 306 -2.50 -15.34 12.95
C ILE A 306 -2.97 -14.19 13.87
N ARG A 307 -2.05 -13.35 14.35
CA ARG A 307 -2.39 -12.20 15.19
C ARG A 307 -3.35 -11.26 14.46
N TRP A 308 -3.04 -10.92 13.21
CA TRP A 308 -3.91 -10.08 12.38
C TRP A 308 -5.28 -10.73 12.17
N LEU A 309 -5.36 -12.03 11.87
CA LEU A 309 -6.62 -12.75 11.67
C LEU A 309 -7.47 -12.74 12.94
N VAL A 310 -6.86 -13.01 14.10
CA VAL A 310 -7.54 -12.96 15.40
C VAL A 310 -8.09 -11.56 15.65
N SER A 311 -7.27 -10.51 15.48
CA SER A 311 -7.74 -9.12 15.60
C SER A 311 -8.77 -8.73 14.55
N PHE A 312 -8.70 -9.31 13.36
CA PHE A 312 -9.62 -9.02 12.27
C PHE A 312 -11.04 -9.51 12.56
N TRP A 313 -11.16 -10.65 13.25
CA TRP A 313 -12.44 -11.30 13.56
C TRP A 313 -12.95 -11.08 14.98
N LEU A 314 -12.04 -10.92 15.95
CA LEU A 314 -12.39 -10.72 17.35
C LEU A 314 -12.35 -9.22 17.68
N GLU A 315 -13.48 -8.66 18.08
CA GLU A 315 -13.50 -7.38 18.79
C GLU A 315 -12.75 -7.58 20.12
N PRO A 316 -11.70 -6.79 20.44
CA PRO A 316 -11.05 -6.88 21.73
C PRO A 316 -12.09 -6.62 22.82
N ARG A 317 -12.29 -7.57 23.74
CA ARG A 317 -13.05 -7.30 24.95
C ARG A 317 -12.33 -6.17 25.71
N PRO A 318 -13.04 -5.15 26.23
CA PRO A 318 -12.42 -3.97 26.84
C PRO A 318 -11.57 -4.24 28.09
N ASN A 319 -11.48 -5.48 28.58
CA ASN A 319 -10.96 -5.81 29.92
C ASN A 319 -9.65 -6.62 29.96
N THR A 320 -8.93 -6.77 28.86
CA THR A 320 -7.58 -7.39 28.91
C THR A 320 -6.52 -6.33 28.63
N GLN A 321 -5.72 -5.99 29.65
CA GLN A 321 -4.52 -5.13 29.55
C GLN A 321 -3.39 -5.79 28.74
N THR A 322 -3.71 -6.48 27.64
CA THR A 322 -2.76 -6.96 26.66
C THR A 322 -2.64 -5.90 25.58
N HIS A 323 -1.62 -5.05 25.71
CA HIS A 323 -1.27 -4.05 24.70
C HIS A 323 -0.75 -4.78 23.44
N ILE A 324 -1.59 -4.91 22.41
CA ILE A 324 -1.22 -5.51 21.12
C ILE A 324 -0.71 -4.38 20.22
N PRO A 325 0.56 -4.40 19.78
CA PRO A 325 1.08 -3.39 18.85
C PRO A 325 0.32 -3.43 17.52
N GLY A 326 -0.28 -2.31 17.12
CA GLY A 326 -0.95 -2.15 15.82
C GLY A 326 -2.48 -2.08 15.85
N THR A 327 -3.14 -2.23 17.00
CA THR A 327 -4.60 -2.19 17.17
C THR A 327 -5.07 -1.00 18.03
N GLU A 328 -4.48 0.17 17.86
CA GLU A 328 -4.97 1.37 18.54
C GLU A 328 -6.27 1.86 17.88
N GLY A 329 -7.41 1.44 18.44
CA GLY A 329 -8.71 2.13 18.31
C GLY A 329 -9.49 1.97 17.01
N GLU A 330 -9.06 1.16 16.04
CA GLU A 330 -9.78 1.02 14.77
C GLU A 330 -10.80 -0.14 14.79
N ASN A 331 -12.09 0.18 14.90
CA ASN A 331 -13.18 -0.77 14.65
C ASN A 331 -13.17 -1.21 13.17
N ILE A 332 -12.95 -2.51 12.93
CA ILE A 332 -12.95 -3.11 11.60
C ILE A 332 -14.39 -3.14 11.03
N PRO A 333 -14.61 -2.75 9.75
CA PRO A 333 -15.94 -2.74 9.18
C PRO A 333 -16.55 -4.15 9.03
N LYS A 334 -17.77 -4.35 9.55
CA LYS A 334 -18.50 -5.65 9.53
C LYS A 334 -18.75 -6.18 8.12
N ASN A 335 -18.84 -5.31 7.12
CA ASN A 335 -19.00 -5.69 5.71
C ASN A 335 -17.73 -6.33 5.13
N LEU A 336 -16.55 -5.85 5.50
CA LEU A 336 -15.28 -6.46 5.09
C LEU A 336 -15.06 -7.83 5.76
N GLN A 337 -15.48 -7.96 7.02
CA GLN A 337 -15.51 -9.27 7.70
C GLN A 337 -16.42 -10.25 6.93
N ARG A 338 -17.66 -9.86 6.57
CA ARG A 338 -18.53 -10.73 5.75
C ARG A 338 -17.91 -11.10 4.41
N ALA A 339 -17.27 -10.15 3.73
CA ALA A 339 -16.59 -10.39 2.47
C ALA A 339 -15.46 -11.43 2.62
N ALA A 340 -14.66 -11.32 3.68
CA ALA A 340 -13.64 -12.31 4.03
C ALA A 340 -14.23 -13.70 4.33
N ALA A 341 -15.35 -13.79 5.05
CA ALA A 341 -16.02 -15.06 5.35
C ALA A 341 -16.51 -15.77 4.09
N GLY A 342 -17.03 -15.02 3.10
CA GLY A 342 -17.47 -15.59 1.83
C GLY A 342 -16.36 -16.24 1.00
N LEU A 343 -15.09 -15.90 1.27
CA LEU A 343 -13.92 -16.52 0.62
C LEU A 343 -13.38 -17.75 1.37
N ALA A 344 -13.90 -18.03 2.57
CA ALA A 344 -13.58 -19.19 3.38
C ALA A 344 -14.60 -20.34 3.22
N ALA A 345 -15.70 -20.10 2.51
CA ALA A 345 -16.77 -21.07 2.23
C ALA A 345 -16.47 -21.94 1.02
#